data_AF-A0A7D9J3D1-F1
#
_entry.id   AF-A0A7D9J3D1-F1
#
_cell.length_a   1.000
_cell.length_b   1.000
_cell.length_c   1.000
_cell.angle_alpha   90.00
_cell.angle_beta   90.00
_cell.angle_gamma   90.00
#
_symmetry.space_group_name_H-M   'P 1'
#
loop_
_entity.id
_entity.type
_entity.pdbx_description
1 polymer ?
#
loop_
_entity_poly.entity_id
_entity_poly.type
_entity_poly.pdbx_seq_one_letter_code
_entity_poly.pdbx_strand_id
1 'polypeptide(L)'
;MEEELDISVTVEQLRSAGTNSSKQVPALLKLGEWYLKKAKTIPNGANFTKANALYNAALVRSRSINHEIGEDQILRRIVETYREFLYVFAKDDDGISVDEIQNEIDSHKEFLANERRIFKERVDEIDSCFNTNDQTEDQYEIHAHKVHEVFRDIQDMYIRLVSTLVKECESRLGKPPCDYAIIALGSVARMEATPYSDLEFAILYSDPAIGDKINYFRVLNYFLHLKVINLGETILPIEL
;
A
#
# COMPACT_ATOMS: atom_id res chain seq x y z
N MET A 1 23.46 -20.48 -5.67
CA MET A 1 23.81 -21.05 -6.99
C MET A 1 22.63 -21.75 -7.66
N GLU A 2 22.14 -22.90 -7.20
CA GLU A 2 20.98 -23.59 -7.84
C GLU A 2 19.67 -22.81 -7.68
N GLU A 3 19.41 -22.29 -6.47
CA GLU A 3 18.22 -21.47 -6.18
C GLU A 3 18.27 -20.08 -6.87
N GLU A 4 19.46 -19.52 -7.10
CA GLU A 4 19.60 -18.25 -7.84
C GLU A 4 19.39 -18.44 -9.35
N LEU A 5 19.83 -19.58 -9.89
CA LEU A 5 19.59 -19.95 -11.29
C LEU A 5 18.09 -20.15 -11.54
N ASP A 6 17.38 -20.79 -10.60
CA ASP A 6 15.93 -21.00 -10.66
C ASP A 6 15.13 -19.68 -10.63
N ILE A 7 15.61 -18.68 -9.87
CA ILE A 7 14.99 -17.35 -9.85
C ILE A 7 15.26 -16.58 -11.13
N SER A 8 16.47 -16.67 -11.70
CA SER A 8 16.75 -16.05 -13.00
C SER A 8 15.81 -16.59 -14.08
N VAL A 9 15.53 -17.89 -14.07
CA VAL A 9 14.55 -18.51 -14.99
C VAL A 9 13.14 -17.98 -14.72
N THR A 10 12.76 -17.83 -13.45
CA THR A 10 11.43 -17.33 -13.07
C THR A 10 11.23 -15.87 -13.48
N VAL A 11 12.26 -15.03 -13.39
CA VAL A 11 12.24 -13.65 -13.91
C VAL A 11 12.07 -13.65 -15.44
N GLU A 12 12.79 -14.49 -16.16
CA GLU A 12 12.66 -14.60 -17.62
C GLU A 12 11.27 -15.12 -18.05
N GLN A 13 10.70 -16.05 -17.29
CA GLN A 13 9.31 -16.50 -17.47
C GLN A 13 8.32 -15.35 -17.28
N LEU A 14 8.52 -14.50 -16.27
CA LEU A 14 7.66 -13.35 -16.04
C LEU A 14 7.79 -12.31 -17.16
N ARG A 15 9.01 -12.05 -17.64
CA ARG A 15 9.25 -11.15 -18.79
C ARG A 15 8.61 -11.68 -20.07
N SER A 16 8.83 -12.97 -20.38
CA SER A 16 8.28 -13.61 -21.57
C SER A 16 6.75 -13.80 -21.52
N ALA A 17 6.15 -13.83 -20.33
CA ALA A 17 4.70 -13.81 -20.17
C ALA A 17 4.07 -12.49 -20.69
N GLY A 18 4.82 -11.40 -20.80
CA GLY A 18 4.33 -10.13 -21.32
C GLY A 18 3.11 -9.63 -20.54
N THR A 19 1.96 -9.48 -21.19
CA THR A 19 0.68 -9.09 -20.57
C THR A 19 -0.23 -10.27 -20.21
N ASN A 20 0.23 -11.52 -20.38
CA ASN A 20 -0.58 -12.70 -20.14
C ASN A 20 -0.68 -13.02 -18.64
N SER A 21 -1.75 -12.56 -17.99
CA SER A 21 -2.01 -12.75 -16.57
C SER A 21 -1.91 -14.21 -16.10
N SER A 22 -2.39 -15.18 -16.90
CA SER A 22 -2.34 -16.61 -16.55
C SER A 22 -0.91 -17.13 -16.44
N LYS A 23 -0.01 -16.65 -17.31
CA LYS A 23 1.41 -17.01 -17.26
C LYS A 23 2.18 -16.21 -16.21
N GLN A 24 1.72 -15.01 -15.87
CA GLN A 24 2.36 -14.16 -14.86
C GLN A 24 2.10 -14.65 -13.43
N VAL A 25 0.88 -15.10 -13.11
CA VAL A 25 0.50 -15.47 -11.74
C VAL A 25 1.46 -16.51 -11.12
N PRO A 26 1.76 -17.66 -11.75
CA PRO A 26 2.69 -18.63 -11.16
C PRO A 26 4.10 -18.06 -10.91
N ALA A 27 4.61 -17.24 -11.84
CA ALA A 27 5.92 -16.63 -11.71
C ALA A 27 5.95 -15.59 -10.56
N LEU A 28 4.91 -14.77 -10.43
CA LEU A 28 4.77 -13.80 -9.34
C LEU A 28 4.73 -14.49 -7.98
N LEU A 29 3.94 -15.57 -7.85
CA LEU A 29 3.87 -16.34 -6.61
C LEU A 29 5.22 -16.93 -6.25
N LYS A 30 5.91 -17.56 -7.21
CA LYS A 30 7.24 -18.15 -6.99
C LYS A 30 8.30 -17.12 -6.60
N LEU A 31 8.29 -15.93 -7.23
CA LEU A 31 9.17 -14.84 -6.81
C LEU A 31 8.82 -14.33 -5.41
N GLY A 32 7.53 -14.24 -5.09
CA GLY A 32 7.04 -13.87 -3.75
C GLY A 32 7.59 -14.82 -2.68
N GLU A 33 7.51 -16.13 -2.92
CA GLU A 33 8.06 -17.15 -2.01
C GLU A 33 9.54 -16.96 -1.75
N TRP A 34 10.30 -16.70 -2.81
CA TRP A 34 11.73 -16.52 -2.69
C TRP A 34 12.08 -15.29 -1.87
N TYR A 35 11.39 -14.16 -2.10
CA TYR A 35 11.59 -12.96 -1.31
C TYR A 35 11.18 -13.17 0.15
N LEU A 36 10.08 -13.88 0.42
CA LEU A 36 9.64 -14.20 1.78
C LEU A 36 10.68 -15.08 2.49
N LYS A 37 11.16 -16.15 1.84
CA LYS A 37 12.22 -17.02 2.37
C LYS A 37 13.48 -16.21 2.67
N LYS A 38 13.90 -15.32 1.76
CA LYS A 38 15.06 -14.45 1.94
C LYS A 38 14.88 -13.45 3.09
N ALA A 39 13.67 -12.92 3.28
CA ALA A 39 13.35 -12.01 4.37
C ALA A 39 13.44 -12.69 5.75
N LYS A 40 13.10 -13.98 5.82
CA LYS A 40 13.18 -14.81 7.02
C LYS A 40 14.62 -15.25 7.36
N THR A 41 15.48 -15.47 6.36
CA THR A 41 16.87 -15.87 6.60
C THR A 41 17.78 -14.70 6.97
N ILE A 42 17.60 -13.55 6.32
CA ILE A 42 18.32 -12.31 6.60
C ILE A 42 17.28 -11.23 6.84
N PRO A 43 16.97 -10.89 8.11
CA PRO A 43 15.94 -9.91 8.47
C PRO A 43 16.08 -8.60 7.69
N ASN A 44 15.21 -8.42 6.70
CA ASN A 44 15.18 -7.23 5.86
C ASN A 44 13.72 -6.93 5.47
N GLY A 45 13.17 -5.85 6.02
CA GLY A 45 11.80 -5.42 5.76
C GLY A 45 11.51 -5.14 4.27
N ALA A 46 12.53 -4.75 3.49
CA ALA A 46 12.37 -4.54 2.05
C ALA A 46 12.06 -5.84 1.28
N ASN A 47 12.51 -6.99 1.77
CA ASN A 47 12.18 -8.27 1.13
C ASN A 47 10.74 -8.70 1.47
N PHE A 48 10.25 -8.39 2.68
CA PHE A 48 8.84 -8.59 3.02
C PHE A 48 7.92 -7.74 2.14
N THR A 49 8.23 -6.44 1.96
CA THR A 49 7.42 -5.57 1.09
C THR A 49 7.43 -6.05 -0.36
N LYS A 50 8.58 -6.51 -0.89
CA LYS A 50 8.66 -7.10 -2.24
C LYS A 50 7.83 -8.38 -2.38
N ALA A 51 7.93 -9.31 -1.43
CA ALA A 51 7.12 -10.52 -1.42
C ALA A 51 5.62 -10.16 -1.42
N ASN A 52 5.23 -9.26 -0.53
CA ASN A 52 3.86 -8.82 -0.39
C ASN A 52 3.31 -8.14 -1.65
N ALA A 53 4.13 -7.32 -2.31
CA ALA A 53 3.74 -6.66 -3.56
C ALA A 53 3.56 -7.68 -4.69
N LEU A 54 4.41 -8.71 -4.78
CA LEU A 54 4.28 -9.79 -5.76
C LEU A 54 3.01 -10.61 -5.54
N TYR A 55 2.65 -10.91 -4.29
CA TYR A 55 1.40 -11.59 -3.97
C TYR A 55 0.17 -10.74 -4.30
N ASN A 56 0.17 -9.44 -3.96
CA ASN A 56 -0.91 -8.53 -4.35
C ASN A 56 -1.03 -8.41 -5.88
N ALA A 57 0.10 -8.33 -6.58
CA ALA A 57 0.13 -8.33 -8.05
C ALA A 57 -0.42 -9.63 -8.65
N ALA A 58 -0.16 -10.78 -8.03
CA ALA A 58 -0.73 -12.06 -8.43
C ALA A 58 -2.26 -12.11 -8.17
N LEU A 59 -2.72 -11.59 -7.03
CA LEU A 59 -4.13 -11.54 -6.65
C LEU A 59 -4.96 -10.70 -7.62
N VAL A 60 -4.45 -9.52 -8.01
CA VAL A 60 -5.12 -8.66 -9.00
C VAL A 60 -5.24 -9.38 -10.34
N ARG A 61 -4.18 -10.07 -10.77
CA ARG A 61 -4.16 -10.79 -12.06
C ARG A 61 -5.01 -12.05 -12.05
N SER A 62 -5.10 -12.77 -10.93
CA SER A 62 -5.92 -13.98 -10.81
C SER A 62 -7.40 -13.67 -10.90
N ARG A 63 -7.84 -12.56 -10.28
CA ARG A 63 -9.22 -12.04 -10.36
C ARG A 63 -9.68 -11.76 -11.79
N SER A 64 -8.77 -11.32 -12.67
CA SER A 64 -9.11 -11.01 -14.06
C SER A 64 -9.37 -12.23 -14.94
N ILE A 65 -8.99 -13.44 -14.52
CA ILE A 65 -8.95 -14.63 -15.39
C ILE A 65 -9.54 -15.91 -14.79
N ASN A 66 -10.17 -15.85 -13.61
CA ASN A 66 -10.64 -17.04 -12.87
C ASN A 66 -9.55 -18.15 -12.83
N HIS A 67 -8.35 -17.78 -12.39
CA HIS A 67 -7.16 -18.64 -12.43
C HIS A 67 -7.33 -19.93 -11.58
N GLU A 68 -6.61 -21.00 -11.93
CA GLU A 68 -6.64 -22.29 -11.19
C GLU A 68 -6.20 -22.15 -9.73
N ILE A 69 -5.26 -21.24 -9.47
CA ILE A 69 -4.86 -20.87 -8.11
C ILE A 69 -5.93 -19.93 -7.55
N GLY A 70 -6.71 -20.44 -6.61
CA GLY A 70 -7.79 -19.69 -5.97
C GLY A 70 -7.29 -18.47 -5.20
N GLU A 71 -8.09 -17.41 -5.20
CA GLU A 71 -7.80 -16.16 -4.50
C GLU A 71 -7.44 -16.36 -3.02
N ASP A 72 -8.14 -17.29 -2.35
CA ASP A 72 -7.88 -17.64 -0.96
C ASP A 72 -6.45 -18.10 -0.70
N GLN A 73 -5.82 -18.78 -1.66
CA GLN A 73 -4.42 -19.21 -1.52
C GLN A 73 -3.47 -18.01 -1.54
N ILE A 74 -3.74 -17.03 -2.40
CA ILE A 74 -2.90 -15.83 -2.53
C ILE A 74 -3.12 -14.90 -1.33
N LEU A 75 -4.36 -14.74 -0.88
CA LEU A 75 -4.69 -13.99 0.35
C LEU A 75 -3.99 -14.58 1.58
N ARG A 76 -3.99 -15.92 1.72
CA ARG A 76 -3.21 -16.58 2.78
C ARG A 76 -1.73 -16.21 2.75
N ARG A 77 -1.12 -16.10 1.57
CA ARG A 77 0.28 -15.68 1.45
C ARG A 77 0.52 -14.23 1.86
N ILE A 78 -0.40 -13.32 1.55
CA ILE A 78 -0.36 -11.93 1.99
C ILE A 78 -0.39 -11.85 3.52
N VAL A 79 -1.35 -12.57 4.13
CA VAL A 79 -1.50 -12.59 5.60
C VAL A 79 -0.30 -13.26 6.28
N GLU A 80 0.21 -14.37 5.74
CA GLU A 80 1.43 -15.02 6.22
C GLU A 80 2.64 -14.08 6.15
N THR A 81 2.80 -13.34 5.04
CA THR A 81 3.89 -12.38 4.88
C THR A 81 3.85 -11.29 5.94
N TYR A 82 2.65 -10.76 6.23
CA TYR A 82 2.43 -9.81 7.32
C TYR A 82 2.81 -10.44 8.67
N ARG A 83 2.28 -11.63 8.99
CA ARG A 83 2.52 -12.29 10.28
C ARG A 83 4.01 -12.55 10.51
N GLU A 84 4.72 -13.01 9.48
CA GLU A 84 6.16 -13.25 9.54
C GLU A 84 6.96 -11.94 9.69
N PHE A 85 6.50 -10.83 9.08
CA PHE A 85 7.09 -9.51 9.33
C PHE A 85 6.99 -9.13 10.81
N LEU A 86 5.82 -9.30 11.42
CA LEU A 86 5.62 -9.02 12.85
C LEU A 86 6.47 -9.93 13.74
N TYR A 87 6.53 -11.22 13.43
CA TYR A 87 7.38 -12.15 14.16
C TYR A 87 8.85 -11.71 14.16
N VAL A 88 9.37 -11.29 13.00
CA VAL A 88 10.77 -10.88 12.85
C VAL A 88 11.06 -9.52 13.49
N PHE A 89 10.16 -8.54 13.37
CA PHE A 89 10.44 -7.15 13.72
C PHE A 89 9.71 -6.61 14.95
N ALA A 90 8.51 -7.09 15.25
CA ALA A 90 7.72 -6.68 16.41
C ALA A 90 7.92 -7.61 17.63
N LYS A 91 8.54 -8.78 17.44
CA LYS A 91 8.68 -9.82 18.49
C LYS A 91 7.33 -10.18 19.12
N ASP A 92 6.29 -10.18 18.30
CA ASP A 92 4.93 -10.54 18.68
C ASP A 92 4.85 -12.08 18.82
N ASP A 93 5.31 -12.60 19.97
CA ASP A 93 5.33 -14.04 20.30
C ASP A 93 3.93 -14.60 20.62
N ASP A 94 2.97 -13.74 20.99
CA ASP A 94 1.59 -14.11 21.31
C ASP A 94 0.72 -14.33 20.06
N GLY A 95 1.28 -14.08 18.87
CA GLY A 95 0.74 -14.54 17.59
C GLY A 95 -0.58 -13.89 17.23
N ILE A 96 -0.54 -12.67 16.69
CA ILE A 96 -1.69 -12.09 15.99
C ILE A 96 -2.34 -13.12 15.08
N SER A 97 -3.65 -13.26 15.21
CA SER A 97 -4.39 -14.25 14.43
C SER A 97 -4.45 -13.87 12.96
N VAL A 98 -4.56 -14.88 12.10
CA VAL A 98 -4.76 -14.68 10.65
C VAL A 98 -6.00 -13.83 10.40
N ASP A 99 -7.06 -14.05 11.18
CA ASP A 99 -8.32 -13.30 11.07
C ASP A 99 -8.16 -11.84 11.47
N GLU A 100 -7.38 -11.52 12.51
CA GLU A 100 -7.10 -10.13 12.89
C GLU A 100 -6.34 -9.38 11.79
N ILE A 101 -5.32 -9.99 11.19
CA ILE A 101 -4.59 -9.38 10.06
C ILE A 101 -5.54 -9.17 8.88
N GLN A 102 -6.34 -10.17 8.54
CA GLN A 102 -7.26 -10.10 7.42
C GLN A 102 -8.30 -8.99 7.63
N ASN A 103 -8.91 -8.93 8.81
CA ASN A 103 -9.86 -7.88 9.19
C ASN A 103 -9.25 -6.48 9.14
N GLU A 104 -8.00 -6.33 9.56
CA GLU A 104 -7.28 -5.06 9.48
C GLU A 104 -7.12 -4.62 8.01
N ILE A 105 -6.63 -5.50 7.14
CA ILE A 105 -6.48 -5.23 5.71
C ILE A 105 -7.81 -4.87 5.06
N ASP A 106 -8.88 -5.61 5.38
CA ASP A 106 -10.19 -5.40 4.80
C ASP A 106 -10.82 -4.09 5.29
N SER A 107 -10.62 -3.74 6.57
CA SER A 107 -11.06 -2.45 7.12
C SER A 107 -10.40 -1.26 6.42
N HIS A 108 -9.10 -1.33 6.12
CA HIS A 108 -8.43 -0.25 5.40
C HIS A 108 -8.95 -0.09 3.96
N LYS A 109 -9.23 -1.20 3.28
CA LYS A 109 -9.84 -1.19 1.93
C LYS A 109 -11.25 -0.62 1.96
N GLU A 110 -12.06 -1.02 2.93
CA GLU A 110 -13.43 -0.54 3.09
C GLU A 110 -13.46 0.97 3.38
N PHE A 111 -12.58 1.45 4.27
CA PHE A 111 -12.41 2.88 4.54
C PHE A 111 -12.16 3.67 3.25
N LEU A 112 -11.17 3.27 2.44
CA LEU A 112 -10.85 3.95 1.17
C LEU A 112 -11.99 3.87 0.15
N ALA A 113 -12.63 2.70 0.02
CA ALA A 113 -13.75 2.53 -0.89
C ALA A 113 -14.92 3.47 -0.54
N ASN A 114 -15.23 3.62 0.76
CA ASN A 114 -16.28 4.51 1.22
C ASN A 114 -15.93 5.99 0.98
N GLU A 115 -14.72 6.44 1.34
CA GLU A 115 -14.29 7.83 1.12
C GLU A 115 -14.33 8.19 -0.37
N ARG A 116 -13.88 7.29 -1.24
CA ARG A 116 -13.93 7.48 -2.70
C ARG A 116 -15.33 7.58 -3.26
N ARG A 117 -16.26 6.76 -2.74
CA ARG A 117 -17.68 6.85 -3.11
C ARG A 117 -18.22 8.23 -2.76
N ILE A 118 -17.93 8.74 -1.56
CA ILE A 118 -18.35 10.07 -1.12
C ILE A 118 -17.76 11.17 -2.02
N PHE A 119 -16.46 11.11 -2.33
CA PHE A 119 -15.85 12.11 -3.21
C PHE A 119 -16.42 12.09 -4.63
N LYS A 120 -16.67 10.90 -5.17
CA LYS A 120 -17.30 10.76 -6.47
C LYS A 120 -18.68 11.39 -6.50
N GLU A 121 -19.54 11.07 -5.52
CA GLU A 121 -20.88 11.65 -5.41
C GLU A 121 -20.83 13.18 -5.33
N ARG A 122 -19.90 13.74 -4.54
CA ARG A 122 -19.73 15.20 -4.43
C ARG A 122 -19.26 15.86 -5.72
N VAL A 123 -18.33 15.25 -6.44
CA VAL A 123 -17.88 15.77 -7.74
C VAL A 123 -19.03 15.72 -8.75
N ASP A 124 -19.76 14.61 -8.82
CA ASP A 124 -20.91 14.45 -9.71
C ASP A 124 -22.01 15.49 -9.42
N GLU A 125 -22.26 15.81 -8.14
CA GLU A 125 -23.18 16.88 -7.71
C GLU A 125 -22.71 18.28 -8.14
N ILE A 126 -21.42 18.59 -7.96
CA ILE A 126 -20.83 19.87 -8.34
C ILE A 126 -20.92 20.06 -9.86
N ASP A 127 -20.57 19.03 -10.64
CA ASP A 127 -20.61 19.05 -12.09
C ASP A 127 -22.05 19.19 -12.62
N SER A 128 -23.00 18.49 -11.99
CA SER A 128 -24.42 18.59 -12.36
C SER A 128 -24.98 19.99 -12.14
N CYS A 129 -24.58 20.69 -11.08
CA CYS A 129 -24.97 22.08 -10.84
C CYS A 129 -24.34 23.07 -11.84
N PHE A 130 -23.22 22.70 -12.49
CA PHE A 130 -22.47 23.57 -13.39
C PHE A 130 -22.91 23.46 -14.86
N ASN A 131 -23.48 22.32 -15.28
CA ASN A 131 -23.92 22.05 -16.65
C ASN A 131 -25.22 22.78 -17.05
N THR A 132 -25.26 24.11 -16.88
CA THR A 132 -26.33 24.98 -17.38
C THR A 132 -25.88 25.74 -18.64
N ASN A 133 -26.82 26.09 -19.52
CA ASN A 133 -26.52 26.69 -20.85
C ASN A 133 -25.93 28.11 -20.79
N ASP A 134 -25.72 28.68 -19.61
CA ASP A 134 -25.30 30.09 -19.44
C ASP A 134 -24.20 30.19 -18.37
N GLN A 135 -22.96 29.89 -18.79
CA GLN A 135 -21.77 29.86 -17.92
C GLN A 135 -21.13 31.24 -17.80
N THR A 136 -21.32 31.88 -16.65
CA THR A 136 -20.70 33.18 -16.32
C THR A 136 -19.38 33.00 -15.57
N GLU A 137 -18.53 34.04 -15.55
CA GLU A 137 -17.27 34.05 -14.79
C GLU A 137 -17.51 33.73 -13.30
N ASP A 138 -18.55 34.31 -12.70
CA ASP A 138 -18.97 34.03 -11.31
C ASP A 138 -19.30 32.54 -11.09
N GLN A 139 -19.91 31.86 -12.07
CA GLN A 139 -20.23 30.44 -11.95
C GLN A 139 -18.98 29.56 -12.02
N TYR A 140 -17.99 29.93 -12.84
CA TYR A 140 -16.70 29.25 -12.86
C TYR A 140 -15.97 29.39 -11.53
N GLU A 141 -15.99 30.59 -10.93
CA GLU A 141 -15.38 30.84 -9.63
C GLU A 141 -16.05 29.99 -8.53
N ILE A 142 -17.39 29.95 -8.49
CA ILE A 142 -18.15 29.11 -7.54
C ILE A 142 -17.83 27.63 -7.74
N HIS A 143 -17.77 27.16 -8.99
CA HIS A 143 -17.43 25.76 -9.30
C HIS A 143 -16.01 25.42 -8.84
N ALA A 144 -15.03 26.25 -9.20
CA ALA A 144 -13.64 26.06 -8.78
C ALA A 144 -13.49 26.04 -7.26
N HIS A 145 -14.24 26.90 -6.54
CA HIS A 145 -14.23 26.91 -5.08
C HIS A 145 -14.75 25.58 -4.50
N LYS A 146 -15.86 25.07 -5.01
CA LYS A 146 -16.43 23.78 -4.55
C LYS A 146 -15.50 22.60 -4.85
N VAL A 147 -14.88 22.56 -6.03
CA VAL A 147 -13.89 21.53 -6.38
C VAL A 147 -12.67 21.63 -5.45
N HIS A 148 -12.22 22.84 -5.13
CA HIS A 148 -11.12 23.06 -4.19
C HIS A 148 -11.44 22.55 -2.77
N GLU A 149 -12.68 22.67 -2.31
CA GLU A 149 -13.12 22.03 -1.06
C GLU A 149 -13.01 20.50 -1.11
N VAL A 150 -13.37 19.88 -2.25
CA VAL A 150 -13.18 18.43 -2.43
C VAL A 150 -11.70 18.04 -2.35
N PHE A 151 -10.78 18.80 -2.96
CA PHE A 151 -9.34 18.53 -2.84
C PHE A 151 -8.82 18.63 -1.41
N ARG A 152 -9.35 19.58 -0.62
CA ARG A 152 -9.04 19.68 0.81
C ARG A 152 -9.51 18.45 1.58
N ASP A 153 -10.73 18.01 1.34
CA ASP A 153 -11.27 16.84 2.04
C ASP A 153 -10.54 15.54 1.65
N ILE A 154 -10.06 15.44 0.40
CA ILE A 154 -9.16 14.36 -0.04
C ILE A 154 -7.84 14.42 0.73
N GLN A 155 -7.24 15.60 0.90
CA GLN A 155 -6.03 15.75 1.69
C GLN A 155 -6.24 15.29 3.14
N ASP A 156 -7.36 15.69 3.76
CA ASP A 156 -7.71 15.28 5.11
C ASP A 156 -7.93 13.77 5.20
N MET A 157 -8.50 13.13 4.17
CA MET A 157 -8.59 11.67 4.08
C MET A 157 -7.21 11.01 4.08
N TYR A 158 -6.25 11.50 3.27
CA TYR A 158 -4.88 10.96 3.27
C TYR A 158 -4.21 11.11 4.64
N ILE A 159 -4.37 12.25 5.30
CA ILE A 159 -3.82 12.48 6.65
C ILE A 159 -4.44 11.50 7.65
N ARG A 160 -5.76 11.30 7.61
CA ARG A 160 -6.45 10.31 8.47
C ARG A 160 -5.95 8.90 8.21
N LEU A 161 -5.86 8.49 6.94
CA LEU A 161 -5.36 7.17 6.54
C LEU A 161 -3.97 6.93 7.11
N VAL A 162 -3.01 7.81 6.80
CA VAL A 162 -1.62 7.66 7.24
C VAL A 162 -1.53 7.68 8.77
N SER A 163 -2.28 8.56 9.44
CA SER A 163 -2.31 8.59 10.91
C SER A 163 -2.80 7.27 11.51
N THR A 164 -3.84 6.66 10.93
CA THR A 164 -4.36 5.36 11.37
C THR A 164 -3.31 4.27 11.17
N LEU A 165 -2.76 4.14 9.95
CA LEU A 165 -1.75 3.12 9.64
C LEU A 165 -0.52 3.22 10.53
N VAL A 166 -0.06 4.44 10.81
CA VAL A 166 1.13 4.68 11.64
C VAL A 166 0.87 4.32 13.09
N LYS A 167 -0.29 4.69 13.66
CA LYS A 167 -0.67 4.32 15.03
C LYS A 167 -0.75 2.81 15.21
N GLU A 168 -1.26 2.08 14.22
CA GLU A 168 -1.27 0.62 14.23
C GLU A 168 0.15 0.03 14.11
N CYS A 169 1.03 0.65 13.32
CA CYS A 169 2.44 0.25 13.28
C CYS A 169 3.10 0.44 14.65
N GLU A 170 2.92 1.58 15.30
CA GLU A 170 3.48 1.88 16.62
C GLU A 170 2.94 0.96 17.71
N SER A 171 1.65 0.60 17.66
CA SER A 171 1.06 -0.31 18.64
C SER A 171 1.71 -1.69 18.63
N ARG A 172 2.23 -2.11 17.47
CA ARG A 172 2.96 -3.37 17.30
C ARG A 172 4.47 -3.24 17.51
N LEU A 173 5.09 -2.17 17.01
CA LEU A 173 6.55 -1.97 17.10
C LEU A 173 7.02 -1.41 18.46
N GLY A 174 6.09 -0.91 19.27
CA GLY A 174 6.37 -0.24 20.53
C GLY A 174 6.70 1.25 20.34
N LYS A 175 7.07 1.89 21.46
CA LYS A 175 7.25 3.35 21.52
C LYS A 175 8.41 3.82 20.62
N PRO A 176 8.24 4.90 19.83
CA PRO A 176 9.33 5.49 19.06
C PRO A 176 10.47 5.99 19.95
N PRO A 177 11.72 5.96 19.46
CA PRO A 177 12.91 6.31 20.25
C PRO A 177 13.03 7.80 20.56
N CYS A 178 12.36 8.66 19.79
CA CYS A 178 12.32 10.11 19.94
C CYS A 178 11.07 10.67 19.25
N ASP A 179 10.81 11.97 19.43
CA ASP A 179 9.77 12.67 18.69
C ASP A 179 10.09 12.65 17.19
N TYR A 180 9.05 12.52 16.38
CA TYR A 180 9.16 12.48 14.93
C TYR A 180 7.89 13.02 14.28
N ALA A 181 7.99 13.34 12.99
CA ALA A 181 6.89 13.78 12.15
C ALA A 181 6.87 12.97 10.86
N ILE A 182 5.68 12.74 10.33
CA ILE A 182 5.48 12.25 8.97
C ILE A 182 4.95 13.40 8.14
N ILE A 183 5.63 13.70 7.05
CA ILE A 183 5.26 14.79 6.14
C ILE A 183 4.84 14.17 4.82
N ALA A 184 3.62 14.47 4.38
CA ALA A 184 3.19 14.17 3.03
C ALA A 184 3.97 15.01 2.02
N LEU A 185 4.29 14.42 0.88
CA LEU A 185 4.97 15.04 -0.24
C LEU A 185 4.04 15.03 -1.46
N GLY A 186 4.52 15.50 -2.61
CA GLY A 186 3.78 15.31 -3.86
C GLY A 186 2.46 16.08 -3.98
N SER A 187 1.50 15.46 -4.65
CA SER A 187 0.16 16.02 -4.87
C SER A 187 -0.61 16.21 -3.56
N VAL A 188 -0.40 15.31 -2.57
CA VAL A 188 -1.01 15.43 -1.23
C VAL A 188 -0.51 16.69 -0.52
N ALA A 189 0.78 17.00 -0.62
CA ALA A 189 1.36 18.21 -0.03
C ALA A 189 0.90 19.50 -0.73
N ARG A 190 0.65 19.45 -2.04
CA ARG A 190 0.25 20.61 -2.85
C ARG A 190 -1.26 20.85 -2.89
N MET A 191 -2.07 20.02 -2.23
CA MET A 191 -3.54 20.07 -2.31
C MET A 191 -4.06 19.87 -3.75
N GLU A 192 -3.38 18.99 -4.48
CA GLU A 192 -3.68 18.61 -5.88
C GLU A 192 -4.00 17.12 -5.99
N ALA A 193 -4.10 16.41 -4.86
CA ALA A 193 -4.35 14.98 -4.84
C ALA A 193 -5.80 14.66 -5.24
N THR A 194 -5.94 13.63 -6.07
CA THR A 194 -7.20 12.93 -6.33
C THR A 194 -7.31 11.70 -5.43
N PRO A 195 -8.49 11.05 -5.33
CA PRO A 195 -8.66 9.89 -4.44
C PRO A 195 -7.82 8.64 -4.79
N TYR A 196 -7.14 8.65 -5.94
CA TYR A 196 -6.26 7.58 -6.44
C TYR A 196 -4.80 8.03 -6.59
N SER A 197 -4.46 9.22 -6.06
CA SER A 197 -3.08 9.72 -6.11
C SER A 197 -2.13 8.86 -5.29
N ASP A 198 -0.86 8.86 -5.71
CA ASP A 198 0.21 8.21 -4.97
C ASP A 198 0.40 8.83 -3.58
N LEU A 199 0.74 7.99 -2.60
CA LEU A 199 1.11 8.42 -1.27
C LEU A 199 2.63 8.56 -1.19
N GLU A 200 3.11 9.79 -1.19
CA GLU A 200 4.52 10.13 -0.98
C GLU A 200 4.69 10.75 0.41
N PHE A 201 5.68 10.29 1.18
CA PHE A 201 5.94 10.83 2.52
C PHE A 201 7.42 10.77 2.91
N ALA A 202 7.77 11.57 3.92
CA ALA A 202 9.06 11.52 4.61
C ALA A 202 8.85 11.37 6.12
N ILE A 203 9.74 10.60 6.77
CA ILE A 203 9.80 10.48 8.23
C ILE A 203 10.97 11.34 8.73
N LEU A 204 10.67 12.35 9.54
CA LEU A 204 11.64 13.25 10.16
C LEU A 204 11.68 13.00 11.65
N TYR A 205 12.85 12.73 12.21
CA TYR A 205 13.03 12.49 13.64
C TYR A 205 13.87 13.60 14.26
N SER A 206 13.59 13.90 15.53
CA SER A 206 14.18 15.04 16.25
C SER A 206 15.61 14.83 16.73
N ASP A 207 16.03 13.59 16.96
CA ASP A 207 17.35 13.26 17.52
C ASP A 207 18.43 13.13 16.43
N PRO A 208 19.37 14.09 16.28
CA PRO A 208 20.46 13.97 15.31
C PRO A 208 21.50 12.92 15.71
N ALA A 209 21.50 12.46 16.96
CA ALA A 209 22.41 11.46 17.51
C ALA A 209 21.75 10.07 17.64
N ILE A 210 20.68 9.81 16.88
CA ILE A 210 19.85 8.60 16.96
C ILE A 210 20.62 7.27 16.83
N GLY A 211 21.76 7.29 16.14
CA GLY A 211 22.65 6.13 15.99
C GLY A 211 21.91 4.87 15.56
N ASP A 212 22.12 3.77 16.28
CA ASP A 212 21.52 2.46 15.96
C ASP A 212 20.00 2.42 16.15
N LYS A 213 19.41 3.38 16.89
CA LYS A 213 17.95 3.46 17.09
C LYS A 213 17.21 3.89 15.81
N ILE A 214 17.93 4.34 14.78
CA ILE A 214 17.37 4.61 13.44
C ILE A 214 16.67 3.38 12.85
N ASN A 215 17.06 2.18 13.29
CA ASN A 215 16.44 0.95 12.85
C ASN A 215 14.93 0.91 13.15
N TYR A 216 14.47 1.54 14.23
CA TYR A 216 13.03 1.67 14.51
C TYR A 216 12.30 2.34 13.34
N PHE A 217 12.77 3.50 12.88
CA PHE A 217 12.13 4.24 11.79
C PHE A 217 12.25 3.53 10.44
N ARG A 218 13.33 2.76 10.22
CA ARG A 218 13.44 1.90 9.03
C ARG A 218 12.39 0.80 9.04
N VAL A 219 12.19 0.14 10.17
CA VAL A 219 11.16 -0.90 10.34
C VAL A 219 9.76 -0.30 10.24
N LEU A 220 9.50 0.85 10.87
CA LEU A 220 8.26 1.60 10.72
C LEU A 220 7.95 1.91 9.25
N ASN A 221 8.96 2.37 8.51
CA ASN A 221 8.82 2.63 7.07
C ASN A 221 8.44 1.36 6.30
N TYR A 222 9.15 0.25 6.51
CA TYR A 222 8.81 -1.02 5.85
C TYR A 222 7.40 -1.51 6.21
N PHE A 223 7.00 -1.33 7.48
CA PHE A 223 5.69 -1.78 7.92
C PHE A 223 4.57 -0.93 7.32
N LEU A 224 4.74 0.39 7.30
CA LEU A 224 3.81 1.31 6.65
C LEU A 224 3.69 0.98 5.16
N HIS A 225 4.81 0.75 4.46
CA HIS A 225 4.78 0.30 3.07
C HIS A 225 4.06 -1.03 2.88
N LEU A 226 4.26 -2.01 3.77
CA LEU A 226 3.56 -3.30 3.71
C LEU A 226 2.05 -3.11 3.81
N LYS A 227 1.57 -2.28 4.74
CA LYS A 227 0.15 -1.92 4.89
C LYS A 227 -0.39 -1.19 3.65
N VAL A 228 0.34 -0.24 3.10
CA VAL A 228 -0.05 0.47 1.86
C VAL A 228 -0.15 -0.49 0.66
N ILE A 229 0.80 -1.42 0.51
CA ILE A 229 0.76 -2.45 -0.53
C ILE A 229 -0.49 -3.33 -0.39
N ASN A 230 -0.90 -3.64 0.83
CA ASN A 230 -2.08 -4.46 1.11
C ASN A 230 -3.41 -3.82 0.74
N LEU A 231 -3.45 -2.51 0.47
CA LEU A 231 -4.61 -1.87 -0.13
C LEU A 231 -4.92 -2.45 -1.52
N GLY A 232 -3.91 -3.04 -2.19
CA GLY A 232 -4.08 -3.79 -3.44
C GLY A 232 -4.07 -2.91 -4.70
N GLU A 233 -3.65 -1.66 -4.57
CA GLU A 233 -3.68 -0.65 -5.65
C GLU A 233 -2.29 -0.30 -6.17
N THR A 234 -1.23 -0.79 -5.52
CA THR A 234 0.14 -0.61 -5.99
C THR A 234 0.35 -1.39 -7.28
N ILE A 235 0.54 -0.65 -8.38
CA ILE A 235 0.93 -1.23 -9.65
C ILE A 235 2.40 -1.61 -9.56
N LEU A 236 2.71 -2.90 -9.58
CA LEU A 236 4.06 -3.35 -9.91
C LEU A 236 4.24 -3.30 -11.43
N PRO A 237 5.03 -2.35 -11.97
CA PRO A 237 5.40 -2.40 -13.37
C PRO A 237 6.12 -3.73 -13.64
N ILE A 238 5.90 -4.30 -14.81
CA ILE A 238 6.51 -5.57 -15.26
C ILE A 238 8.03 -5.40 -15.51
N GLU A 239 8.56 -4.21 -15.29
CA GLU A 239 9.99 -3.87 -15.33
C GLU A 239 10.69 -4.30 -14.03
N LEU A 240 10.61 -5.60 -13.73
CA LEU A 240 11.63 -6.28 -12.91
C LEU A 240 12.91 -6.45 -13.73
#